data_AF-A0A1Y6G4W6-F1
#
_entry.id   AF-A0A1Y6G4W6-F1
#
_cell.length_a   1.000
_cell.length_b   1.000
_cell.length_c   1.000
_cell.angle_alpha   90.00
_cell.angle_beta   90.00
_cell.angle_gamma   90.00
#
_symmetry.space_group_name_H-M   'P 1'
#
loop_
_entity.id
_entity.type
_entity.pdbx_description
1 polymer ?
#
loop_
_entity_poly.entity_id
_entity_poly.type
_entity_poly.pdbx_seq_one_letter_code
_entity_poly.pdbx_strand_id
1 'polypeptide(L)'
;MEIPVTGFILHSSDSNMDSEHSHILYLTSWNGTPIHRHHFSGVTSFMGGHDHKYAGTTEPAPTGVKHTHKYFTVTSLNDGHKHEIRGTTGPAIPLPGGVGHYHNFHGVTTVNGAHPHSHKYSGTTSPSS
;
A
#
# COMPACT_ATOMS: atom_id res chain seq x y z
N MET A 1 20.16 -11.33 -10.39
CA MET A 1 20.12 -11.75 -8.98
C MET A 1 18.94 -12.69 -8.86
N GLU A 2 19.20 -13.99 -8.71
CA GLU A 2 18.15 -14.98 -8.51
C GLU A 2 17.86 -15.07 -7.01
N ILE A 3 16.58 -14.94 -6.65
CA ILE A 3 16.13 -15.14 -5.28
C ILE A 3 15.73 -16.60 -5.18
N PRO A 4 16.52 -17.45 -4.51
CA PRO A 4 16.12 -18.84 -4.33
C PRO A 4 14.86 -18.86 -3.47
N VAL A 5 13.79 -19.42 -4.04
CA VAL A 5 12.55 -19.72 -3.33
C VAL A 5 12.49 -21.23 -3.19
N THR A 6 12.43 -21.72 -1.96
CA THR A 6 12.14 -23.13 -1.70
C THR A 6 10.73 -23.25 -1.17
N GLY A 7 10.07 -24.34 -1.49
CA GLY A 7 8.74 -24.64 -1.03
C GLY A 7 8.39 -26.08 -1.33
N PHE A 8 7.24 -26.51 -0.85
CA PHE A 8 6.66 -27.79 -1.25
C PHE A 8 5.27 -27.54 -1.82
N ILE A 9 4.95 -28.29 -2.88
CA ILE A 9 3.64 -28.30 -3.49
C ILE A 9 2.89 -29.49 -2.91
N LEU A 10 1.75 -29.23 -2.27
CA LEU A 10 0.83 -30.28 -1.88
C LEU A 10 -0.19 -30.52 -2.99
N HIS A 11 -0.26 -31.78 -3.41
CA HIS A 11 -1.24 -32.26 -4.35
C HIS A 11 -2.50 -32.68 -3.57
N SER A 12 -3.63 -31.99 -3.78
CA SER A 12 -4.94 -32.47 -3.32
C SER A 12 -5.50 -33.42 -4.36
N SER A 13 -5.92 -34.61 -3.95
CA SER A 13 -6.47 -35.65 -4.84
C SER A 13 -7.96 -35.49 -5.16
N ASP A 14 -8.55 -34.31 -4.90
CA ASP A 14 -9.93 -34.03 -5.28
C ASP A 14 -10.02 -33.98 -6.82
N SER A 15 -10.37 -35.13 -7.36
CA SER A 15 -10.52 -35.43 -8.77
C SER A 15 -11.88 -34.96 -9.26
N ASN A 16 -12.07 -33.64 -9.34
CA ASN A 16 -13.10 -33.14 -10.24
C ASN A 16 -12.60 -33.34 -11.68
N MET A 17 -13.37 -34.06 -12.48
CA MET A 17 -13.04 -34.48 -13.86
C MET A 17 -13.08 -33.35 -14.89
N ASP A 18 -12.92 -32.11 -14.44
CA ASP A 18 -12.84 -30.93 -15.28
C ASP A 18 -11.36 -30.51 -15.33
N SER A 19 -10.88 -30.04 -16.49
CA SER A 19 -9.46 -29.78 -16.78
C SER A 19 -8.73 -28.75 -15.89
N GLU A 20 -9.31 -28.26 -14.81
CA GLU A 20 -8.69 -27.31 -13.87
C GLU A 20 -8.30 -28.00 -12.55
N HIS A 21 -7.01 -28.33 -12.43
CA HIS A 21 -6.41 -28.81 -11.18
C HIS A 21 -5.66 -27.65 -10.50
N SER A 22 -5.65 -27.62 -9.17
CA SER A 22 -4.89 -26.63 -8.41
C SER A 22 -4.00 -27.27 -7.35
N HIS A 23 -2.94 -26.54 -6.99
CA HIS A 23 -1.95 -26.96 -6.02
C HIS A 23 -1.76 -25.89 -4.96
N ILE A 24 -1.62 -26.32 -3.71
CA ILE A 24 -1.24 -25.41 -2.63
C ILE A 24 0.28 -25.41 -2.56
N LEU A 25 0.88 -24.30 -2.95
CA LEU A 25 2.31 -24.05 -2.82
C LEU A 25 2.59 -23.42 -1.44
N TYR A 26 3.32 -24.15 -0.60
CA TYR A 26 3.83 -23.64 0.67
C TYR A 26 5.29 -23.23 0.48
N LEU A 27 5.57 -21.95 0.65
CA LEU A 27 6.94 -21.43 0.59
C LEU A 27 7.66 -21.67 1.93
N THR A 28 8.80 -22.35 1.89
CA THR A 28 9.66 -22.66 3.03
C THR A 28 10.91 -21.78 3.13
N SER A 29 11.33 -21.16 2.03
CA SER A 29 12.29 -20.07 2.06
C SER A 29 11.95 -19.00 1.04
N TRP A 30 12.08 -17.77 1.50
CA TRP A 30 11.96 -16.50 0.80
C TRP A 30 13.10 -15.65 1.37
N ASN A 31 13.66 -14.70 0.62
CA ASN A 31 14.91 -13.95 0.90
C ASN A 31 14.89 -13.04 2.14
N GLY A 32 14.05 -13.37 3.13
CA GLY A 32 14.29 -13.08 4.53
C GLY A 32 14.22 -11.60 4.89
N THR A 33 13.72 -10.77 3.99
CA THR A 33 13.58 -9.34 4.24
C THR A 33 12.21 -9.14 4.89
N PRO A 34 12.14 -8.76 6.18
CA PRO A 34 10.87 -8.44 6.80
C PRO A 34 10.17 -7.38 5.95
N ILE A 35 8.91 -7.63 5.57
CA ILE A 35 8.11 -6.68 4.82
C ILE A 35 7.68 -5.54 5.74
N HIS A 36 8.44 -4.45 5.75
CA HIS A 36 8.04 -3.24 6.47
C HIS A 36 7.08 -2.42 5.62
N ARG A 37 5.83 -2.26 6.05
CA ARG A 37 4.81 -1.49 5.34
C ARG A 37 3.88 -0.81 6.33
N HIS A 38 3.27 0.28 5.90
CA HIS A 38 2.26 0.98 6.69
C HIS A 38 0.97 1.16 5.90
N HIS A 39 -0.16 1.06 6.58
CA HIS A 39 -1.44 1.48 6.02
C HIS A 39 -1.56 2.99 6.06
N PHE A 40 -2.35 3.57 5.16
CA PHE A 40 -2.70 4.98 5.20
C PHE A 40 -4.10 5.18 4.65
N SER A 41 -4.79 6.21 5.12
CA SER A 41 -6.12 6.58 4.64
C SER A 41 -6.42 8.04 4.96
N GLY A 42 -7.39 8.63 4.28
CA GLY A 42 -7.83 9.98 4.57
C GLY A 42 -8.92 10.48 3.62
N VAL A 43 -9.16 11.78 3.70
CA VAL A 43 -10.07 12.52 2.83
C VAL A 43 -9.28 13.66 2.21
N THR A 44 -9.52 13.93 0.93
CA THR A 44 -8.87 15.04 0.23
C THR A 44 -9.51 16.39 0.60
N SER A 45 -8.85 17.49 0.26
CA SER A 45 -9.45 18.83 0.41
C SER A 45 -10.71 18.98 -0.45
N PHE A 46 -11.69 19.75 0.01
CA PHE A 46 -12.87 20.09 -0.79
C PHE A 46 -12.51 21.07 -1.93
N MET A 47 -12.57 20.61 -3.18
CA MET A 47 -12.28 21.39 -4.39
C MET A 47 -13.29 20.97 -5.47
N GLY A 48 -13.76 21.89 -6.31
CA GLY A 48 -14.62 21.53 -7.44
C GLY A 48 -16.02 21.07 -6.99
N GLY A 49 -16.40 21.39 -5.75
CA GLY A 49 -17.69 21.01 -5.18
C GLY A 49 -17.73 19.66 -4.47
N HIS A 50 -16.60 18.95 -4.33
CA HIS A 50 -16.54 17.68 -3.62
C HIS A 50 -15.15 17.39 -3.03
N ASP A 51 -15.07 16.31 -2.26
CA ASP A 51 -13.83 15.67 -1.80
C ASP A 51 -13.82 14.22 -2.25
N HIS A 52 -12.73 13.50 -1.99
CA HIS A 52 -12.67 12.06 -2.15
C HIS A 52 -12.03 11.39 -0.94
N LYS A 53 -12.47 10.15 -0.66
CA LYS A 53 -11.83 9.28 0.33
C LYS A 53 -10.73 8.47 -0.33
N TYR A 54 -9.70 8.09 0.42
CA TYR A 54 -8.66 7.18 -0.06
C TYR A 54 -8.15 6.30 1.07
N ALA A 55 -7.67 5.11 0.69
CA ALA A 55 -6.95 4.20 1.57
C ALA A 55 -5.93 3.41 0.75
N GLY A 56 -4.83 3.01 1.37
CA GLY A 56 -3.77 2.28 0.71
C GLY A 56 -2.78 1.70 1.70
N THR A 57 -1.75 1.06 1.16
CA THR A 57 -0.63 0.55 1.94
C THR A 57 0.65 0.88 1.20
N THR A 58 1.68 1.29 1.94
CA THR A 58 2.95 1.69 1.35
C THR A 58 3.69 0.51 0.70
N GLU A 59 4.63 0.83 -0.19
CA GLU A 59 5.59 -0.14 -0.71
C GLU A 59 6.54 -0.62 0.41
N PRO A 60 7.09 -1.83 0.33
CA PRO A 60 8.05 -2.33 1.31
C PRO A 60 9.30 -1.47 1.45
N ALA A 61 9.83 -1.35 2.67
CA ALA A 61 11.16 -0.80 2.95
C ALA A 61 11.92 -1.69 3.96
N PRO A 62 13.25 -1.54 4.13
CA PRO A 62 13.99 -2.29 5.13
C PRO A 62 13.60 -1.89 6.57
N THR A 63 13.20 -2.85 7.40
CA THR A 63 12.96 -2.66 8.85
C THR A 63 14.25 -2.28 9.59
N GLY A 64 14.13 -1.55 10.71
CA GLY A 64 15.22 -1.33 11.66
C GLY A 64 16.24 -0.25 11.30
N VAL A 65 16.13 0.37 10.13
CA VAL A 65 16.92 1.55 9.73
C VAL A 65 16.00 2.74 9.48
N LYS A 66 16.54 3.96 9.51
CA LYS A 66 15.77 5.13 9.04
C LYS A 66 15.46 4.97 7.56
N HIS A 67 14.18 4.97 7.21
CA HIS A 67 13.72 4.82 5.83
C HIS A 67 12.51 5.71 5.55
N THR A 68 12.07 5.65 4.30
CA THR A 68 10.81 6.21 3.80
C THR A 68 10.13 5.14 2.97
N HIS A 69 8.85 5.33 2.66
CA HIS A 69 8.13 4.46 1.75
C HIS A 69 7.58 5.22 0.56
N LYS A 70 7.65 4.60 -0.61
CA LYS A 70 6.79 5.00 -1.72
C LYS A 70 5.36 4.53 -1.46
N TYR A 71 4.40 5.24 -2.04
CA TYR A 71 2.99 4.86 -1.96
C TYR A 71 2.25 5.25 -3.24
N PHE A 72 1.19 4.49 -3.51
CA PHE A 72 0.23 4.74 -4.58
C PHE A 72 -1.17 4.34 -4.09
N THR A 73 -2.19 5.11 -4.44
CA THR A 73 -3.59 4.72 -4.33
C THR A 73 -4.46 5.52 -5.29
N VAL A 74 -5.72 5.12 -5.44
CA VAL A 74 -6.75 5.82 -6.20
C VAL A 74 -7.88 6.19 -5.25
N THR A 75 -8.43 7.39 -5.40
CA THR A 75 -9.51 7.88 -4.55
C THR A 75 -10.86 7.21 -4.86
N SER A 76 -11.85 7.43 -3.98
CA SER A 76 -13.24 7.05 -4.21
C SER A 76 -13.79 7.70 -5.49
N LEU A 77 -14.77 7.06 -6.13
CA LEU A 77 -15.49 7.65 -7.25
C LEU A 77 -16.53 8.64 -6.72
N ASN A 78 -16.23 9.92 -6.81
CA ASN A 78 -17.14 10.99 -6.43
C ASN A 78 -17.32 11.91 -7.64
N ASP A 79 -18.54 12.43 -7.83
CA ASP A 79 -18.87 13.30 -8.98
C ASP A 79 -18.37 12.77 -10.34
N GLY A 80 -18.53 11.46 -10.56
CA GLY A 80 -18.20 10.80 -11.82
C GLY A 80 -16.70 10.59 -12.11
N HIS A 81 -15.77 10.90 -11.21
CA HIS A 81 -14.34 10.65 -11.43
C HIS A 81 -13.55 10.28 -10.17
N LYS A 82 -12.30 9.88 -10.39
CA LYS A 82 -11.32 9.50 -9.36
C LYS A 82 -10.03 10.25 -9.60
N HIS A 83 -9.18 10.32 -8.59
CA HIS A 83 -7.81 10.81 -8.74
C HIS A 83 -6.79 9.79 -8.27
N GLU A 84 -5.59 9.87 -8.84
CA GLU A 84 -4.44 9.12 -8.35
C GLU A 84 -3.70 9.93 -7.29
N ILE A 85 -3.21 9.21 -6.28
CA ILE A 85 -2.35 9.69 -5.21
C ILE A 85 -1.06 8.89 -5.28
N ARG A 86 0.09 9.56 -5.33
CA ARG A 86 1.40 8.90 -5.28
C ARG A 86 2.45 9.80 -4.65
N GLY A 87 3.43 9.19 -4.01
CA GLY A 87 4.55 9.94 -3.45
C GLY A 87 5.47 9.07 -2.61
N THR A 88 6.31 9.75 -1.82
CA THR A 88 7.19 9.15 -0.84
C THR A 88 6.88 9.76 0.52
N THR A 89 6.83 8.95 1.57
CA THR A 89 6.59 9.42 2.93
C THR A 89 7.78 10.24 3.45
N GLY A 90 7.55 11.04 4.49
CA GLY A 90 8.62 11.63 5.29
C GLY A 90 9.44 10.59 6.06
N PRO A 91 10.48 11.02 6.79
CA PRO A 91 11.30 10.14 7.61
C PRO A 91 10.49 9.42 8.69
N ALA A 92 10.98 8.28 9.16
CA ALA A 92 10.39 7.53 10.27
C ALA A 92 10.32 8.40 11.55
N ILE A 93 9.13 8.48 12.15
CA ILE A 93 8.87 9.18 13.41
C ILE A 93 8.60 8.13 14.50
N PRO A 94 9.51 8.00 15.48
CA PRO A 94 9.38 7.00 16.54
C PRO A 94 8.12 7.22 17.39
N LEU A 95 7.48 6.13 17.81
CA LEU A 95 6.40 6.16 18.79
C LEU A 95 6.94 6.32 20.22
N PRO A 96 6.12 6.84 21.16
CA PRO A 96 6.47 6.84 22.58
C PRO A 96 6.78 5.41 23.06
N GLY A 97 7.91 5.24 23.76
CA GLY A 97 8.37 3.91 24.21
C GLY A 97 9.33 3.19 23.27
N GLY A 98 9.63 3.75 22.09
CA GLY A 98 10.72 3.31 21.22
C GLY A 98 10.45 2.05 20.40
N VAL A 99 9.26 1.45 20.53
CA VAL A 99 8.83 0.32 19.69
C VAL A 99 7.95 0.85 18.57
N GLY A 100 8.44 0.74 17.34
CA GLY A 100 7.73 1.11 16.13
C GLY A 100 7.78 2.61 15.75
N HIS A 101 7.25 2.90 14.57
CA HIS A 101 7.20 4.24 14.01
C HIS A 101 6.01 4.43 13.06
N TYR A 102 5.80 5.68 12.67
CA TYR A 102 4.91 6.07 11.58
C TYR A 102 5.62 7.08 10.67
N HIS A 103 4.99 7.44 9.56
CA HIS A 103 5.48 8.49 8.67
C HIS A 103 4.39 9.52 8.38
N ASN A 104 4.81 10.77 8.15
CA ASN A 104 3.95 11.79 7.57
C ASN A 104 3.93 11.66 6.04
N PHE A 105 2.83 12.03 5.41
CA PHE A 105 2.74 12.16 3.95
C PHE A 105 1.83 13.33 3.57
N HIS A 106 2.08 13.91 2.39
CA HIS A 106 1.22 14.94 1.80
C HIS A 106 1.47 15.03 0.30
N GLY A 107 0.57 15.69 -0.42
CA GLY A 107 0.71 15.95 -1.84
C GLY A 107 -0.54 16.52 -2.48
N VAL A 108 -0.59 16.43 -3.80
CA VAL A 108 -1.71 16.83 -4.64
C VAL A 108 -2.05 15.67 -5.57
N THR A 109 -3.33 15.42 -5.76
CA THR A 109 -3.80 14.38 -6.66
C THR A 109 -3.53 14.72 -8.14
N THR A 110 -3.72 13.76 -9.05
CA THR A 110 -3.82 14.07 -10.48
C THR A 110 -4.96 15.04 -10.79
N VAL A 111 -4.90 15.70 -11.95
CA VAL A 111 -5.99 16.53 -12.46
C VAL A 111 -6.91 15.67 -13.31
N ASN A 112 -8.16 15.48 -12.89
CA ASN A 112 -9.15 14.61 -13.55
C ASN A 112 -10.55 15.25 -13.54
N GLY A 113 -11.51 14.59 -14.19
CA GLY A 113 -12.93 15.00 -14.24
C GLY A 113 -13.29 15.79 -15.50
N ALA A 114 -14.59 15.89 -15.79
CA ALA A 114 -15.11 16.69 -16.90
C ALA A 114 -14.88 18.19 -16.69
N HIS A 115 -14.91 18.63 -15.43
CA HIS A 115 -14.41 19.94 -14.98
C HIS A 115 -13.05 19.70 -14.29
N PRO A 116 -11.91 19.86 -14.99
CA PRO A 116 -10.64 19.36 -14.49
C PRO A 116 -10.18 20.07 -13.21
N HIS A 117 -9.90 19.30 -12.16
CA HIS A 117 -9.34 19.81 -10.92
C HIS A 117 -8.52 18.75 -10.17
N SER A 118 -7.86 19.19 -9.10
CA SER A 118 -7.04 18.36 -8.22
C SER A 118 -7.32 18.70 -6.76
N HIS A 119 -7.05 17.76 -5.86
CA HIS A 119 -7.20 17.96 -4.43
C HIS A 119 -5.86 17.88 -3.70
N LYS A 120 -5.72 18.60 -2.60
CA LYS A 120 -4.63 18.41 -1.64
C LYS A 120 -4.96 17.22 -0.73
N TYR A 121 -3.93 16.52 -0.28
CA TYR A 121 -4.05 15.48 0.73
C TYR A 121 -2.86 15.52 1.69
N SER A 122 -3.08 15.06 2.93
CA SER A 122 -2.04 14.90 3.95
C SER A 122 -2.50 13.96 5.05
N GLY A 123 -1.57 13.30 5.73
CA GLY A 123 -1.87 12.45 6.87
C GLY A 123 -0.64 11.77 7.47
N THR A 124 -0.91 10.84 8.37
CA THR A 124 0.08 9.94 8.96
C THR A 124 -0.24 8.50 8.60
N THR A 125 0.80 7.68 8.43
CA THR A 125 0.62 6.25 8.25
C THR A 125 0.25 5.57 9.57
N SER A 126 -0.27 4.34 9.50
CA SER A 126 -0.47 3.51 10.69
C SER A 126 0.87 3.25 11.38
N PRO A 127 0.88 3.11 12.72
CA PRO A 127 1.99 2.50 13.45
C PRO A 127 2.39 1.13 12.87
N SER A 128 3.69 0.82 12.92
CA SER A 128 4.22 -0.53 12.72
C SER A 128 5.40 -0.76 13.66
N SER A 129 5.54 -1.95 14.22
CA SER A 129 6.66 -2.38 15.08
C SER A 129 7.89 -2.82 14.30
#